data_AF-A0A256ZQ87-F1
#
_entry.id   AF-A0A256ZQ87-F1
#
_cell.length_a   1.000
_cell.length_b   1.000
_cell.length_c   1.000
_cell.angle_alpha   90.00
_cell.angle_beta   90.00
_cell.angle_gamma   90.00
#
_symmetry.space_group_name_H-M   'P 1'
#
loop_
_entity.id
_entity.type
_entity.pdbx_description
1 polymer ?
#
loop_
_entity_poly.entity_id
_entity_poly.type
_entity_poly.pdbx_seq_one_letter_code
_entity_poly.pdbx_strand_id
1 'polypeptide(L)'
;MDGVIRLVYPHKSADKVMVRSSLSRIPSPKKDMSVYDIVDWFRDEIFSKSGVKGFDEEIRDRVLLRDIVNLHNRDGIRDMSQIRSMIREITSGGDIFSGGGLPNIKLVETGEVPDEEILVFFGEHKTELNSRNWREHVINWQAAKGNQLQKRVQNDMGELLDSLTPLG
;
A
#
# COMPACT_ATOMS: atom_id res chain seq x y z
N MET A 1 21.76 -6.60 -9.82
CA MET A 1 21.62 -5.28 -9.18
C MET A 1 20.56 -5.43 -8.13
N ASP A 2 20.95 -5.34 -6.86
CA ASP A 2 19.99 -5.30 -5.77
C ASP A 2 19.37 -3.90 -5.79
N GLY A 3 18.13 -3.81 -6.23
CA GLY A 3 17.38 -2.56 -6.24
C GLY A 3 17.14 -2.12 -4.79
N VAL A 4 17.18 -0.81 -4.54
CA VAL A 4 16.67 -0.24 -3.30
C VAL A 4 15.25 0.24 -3.61
N ILE A 5 14.29 -0.10 -2.75
CA ILE A 5 12.91 0.38 -2.87
C ILE A 5 12.65 1.41 -1.79
N ARG A 6 11.93 2.47 -2.16
CA ARG A 6 11.39 3.48 -1.27
C ARG A 6 10.01 3.05 -0.80
N LEU A 7 9.87 2.78 0.49
CA LEU A 7 8.58 2.65 1.13
C LEU A 7 8.10 4.01 1.58
N VAL A 8 6.88 4.33 1.20
CA VAL A 8 6.11 5.38 1.83
C VAL A 8 5.01 4.73 2.64
N TYR A 9 4.88 5.08 3.91
CA TYR A 9 3.73 4.64 4.70
C TYR A 9 3.19 5.80 5.54
N PRO A 10 1.86 5.88 5.66
CA PRO A 10 1.21 6.87 6.51
C PRO A 10 1.54 6.63 7.99
N HIS A 11 1.85 7.71 8.71
CA HIS A 11 1.96 7.81 10.16
C HIS A 11 1.17 9.03 10.68
N LYS A 12 0.83 9.00 11.98
CA LYS A 12 -0.06 9.92 12.67
C LYS A 12 0.13 11.42 12.33
N SER A 13 -0.99 12.14 12.13
CA SER A 13 -1.09 13.60 12.24
C SER A 13 -2.36 13.98 13.02
N ALA A 14 -2.37 15.13 13.71
CA ALA A 14 -3.51 15.55 14.54
C ALA A 14 -4.75 15.99 13.72
N ASP A 15 -4.63 16.08 12.40
CA ASP A 15 -5.48 16.96 11.59
C ASP A 15 -6.61 16.20 10.84
N LYS A 16 -6.79 14.89 11.07
CA LYS A 16 -7.81 13.95 10.53
C LYS A 16 -7.93 13.80 9.00
N VAL A 17 -7.54 14.80 8.23
CA VAL A 17 -7.58 14.85 6.75
C VAL A 17 -6.19 14.62 6.15
N MET A 18 -5.15 14.92 6.95
CA MET A 18 -3.76 14.81 6.55
C MET A 18 -3.12 13.62 7.26
N VAL A 19 -2.32 12.85 6.54
CA VAL A 19 -1.47 11.82 7.14
C VAL A 19 -0.01 12.23 6.93
N ARG A 20 0.86 11.99 7.90
CA ARG A 20 2.30 12.19 7.68
C ARG A 20 2.86 10.98 6.95
N SER A 21 3.83 11.12 6.08
CA SER A 21 4.52 9.98 5.46
C SER A 21 5.86 9.69 6.14
N SER A 22 6.34 8.46 6.08
CA SER A 22 7.75 8.13 6.36
C SER A 22 8.36 7.51 5.11
N LEU A 23 9.63 7.83 4.82
CA LEU A 23 10.37 7.23 3.71
C LEU A 23 11.35 6.20 4.27
N SER A 24 11.48 5.06 3.60
CA SER A 24 12.47 4.05 4.00
C SER A 24 13.07 3.34 2.82
N ARG A 25 14.39 3.19 2.84
CA ARG A 25 15.14 2.43 1.84
C ARG A 25 15.26 0.99 2.31
N ILE A 26 14.74 0.05 1.51
CA ILE A 26 14.80 -1.38 1.79
C ILE A 26 15.46 -2.15 0.63
N PRO A 27 16.01 -3.35 0.88
CA PRO A 27 16.46 -4.23 -0.20
C PRO A 27 15.30 -4.61 -1.13
N SER A 28 15.57 -4.84 -2.42
CA SER A 28 14.56 -5.36 -3.34
C SER A 28 14.21 -6.82 -3.02
N PRO A 29 12.93 -7.22 -3.10
CA PRO A 29 12.55 -8.62 -3.07
C PRO A 29 13.11 -9.36 -4.29
N LYS A 30 13.17 -10.69 -4.17
CA LYS A 30 13.63 -11.58 -5.23
C LYS A 30 12.72 -11.51 -6.45
N LYS A 31 13.28 -11.83 -7.63
CA LYS A 31 12.45 -12.07 -8.82
C LYS A 31 11.53 -13.27 -8.56
N ASP A 32 10.33 -13.19 -9.13
CA ASP A 32 9.33 -14.28 -9.17
C ASP A 32 8.57 -14.57 -7.86
N MET A 33 8.58 -13.62 -6.93
CA MET A 33 7.71 -13.69 -5.75
C MET A 33 6.25 -13.40 -6.12
N SER A 34 5.32 -14.22 -5.61
CA SER A 34 3.89 -13.91 -5.71
C SER A 34 3.54 -12.69 -4.88
N VAL A 35 2.34 -12.14 -5.10
CA VAL A 35 1.82 -11.02 -4.27
C VAL A 35 1.75 -11.37 -2.78
N TYR A 36 1.54 -12.65 -2.43
CA TYR A 36 1.54 -13.10 -1.04
C TYR A 36 2.96 -13.25 -0.49
N ASP A 37 3.89 -13.78 -1.28
CA ASP A 37 5.30 -13.91 -0.88
C ASP A 37 5.91 -12.53 -0.57
N ILE A 38 5.49 -11.49 -1.30
CA ILE A 38 5.93 -10.11 -1.03
C ILE A 38 5.43 -9.63 0.32
N VAL A 39 4.16 -9.89 0.65
CA VAL A 39 3.60 -9.52 1.96
C VAL A 39 4.34 -10.24 3.08
N ASP A 40 4.59 -11.54 2.92
CA ASP A 40 5.33 -12.35 3.89
C ASP A 40 6.77 -11.84 4.05
N TRP A 41 7.43 -11.51 2.94
CA TRP A 41 8.77 -10.92 2.97
C TRP A 41 8.81 -9.56 3.67
N PHE A 42 7.84 -8.68 3.44
CA PHE A 42 7.72 -7.42 4.19
C PHE A 42 7.60 -7.68 5.69
N ARG A 43 6.74 -8.62 6.08
CA ARG A 43 6.57 -8.98 7.50
C ARG A 43 7.87 -9.51 8.10
N ASP A 44 8.47 -10.51 7.48
CA ASP A 44 9.52 -11.33 8.11
C ASP A 44 10.90 -10.68 7.98
N GLU A 45 11.18 -10.03 6.84
CA GLU A 45 12.50 -9.47 6.54
C GLU A 45 12.60 -7.98 6.85
N ILE A 46 11.52 -7.22 6.63
CA ILE A 46 11.54 -5.76 6.82
C ILE A 46 11.07 -5.39 8.22
N PHE A 47 9.86 -5.80 8.61
CA PHE A 47 9.25 -5.34 9.87
C PHE A 47 9.72 -6.10 11.10
N SER A 48 9.93 -7.41 11.00
CA SER A 48 10.31 -8.24 12.15
C SER A 48 11.78 -8.09 12.53
N LYS A 49 12.68 -7.88 11.56
CA LYS A 49 14.14 -7.80 11.81
C LYS A 49 14.62 -6.40 12.19
N SER A 50 13.99 -5.36 11.65
CA SER A 50 14.45 -3.98 11.84
C SER A 50 14.02 -3.41 13.19
N GLY A 51 12.97 -3.97 13.79
CA GLY A 51 12.13 -3.21 14.72
C GLY A 51 11.59 -1.95 14.02
N VAL A 52 10.45 -1.43 14.43
CA VAL A 52 9.88 -0.21 13.83
C VAL A 52 10.78 1.05 14.03
N LYS A 53 11.96 0.89 14.64
CA LYS A 53 12.92 1.96 14.96
C LYS A 53 14.00 2.22 13.90
N GLY A 54 14.14 1.38 12.86
CA GLY A 54 15.25 1.44 11.89
C GLY A 54 14.93 2.12 10.54
N PHE A 55 13.92 2.99 10.50
CA PHE A 55 13.51 3.69 9.29
C PHE A 55 14.16 5.08 9.26
N ASP A 56 15.33 5.17 8.63
CA ASP A 56 16.31 6.26 8.82
C ASP A 56 15.94 7.65 8.26
N GLU A 57 14.79 7.87 7.61
CA GLU A 57 14.35 9.24 7.23
C GLU A 57 12.85 9.46 7.45
N GLU A 58 12.50 10.09 8.58
CA GLU A 58 11.16 10.62 8.82
C GLU A 58 10.94 11.89 7.99
N ILE A 59 10.57 11.74 6.71
CA ILE A 59 10.12 12.88 5.89
C ILE A 59 8.68 13.21 6.26
N ARG A 60 8.48 14.17 7.18
CA ARG A 60 7.17 14.60 7.68
C ARG A 60 6.39 15.45 6.68
N ASP A 61 6.15 14.93 5.49
CA ASP A 61 5.23 15.54 4.53
C ASP A 61 3.80 15.13 4.82
N ARG A 62 2.87 16.06 4.59
CA ARG A 62 1.45 15.83 4.78
C ARG A 62 0.84 15.36 3.46
N VAL A 63 0.09 14.27 3.50
CA VAL A 63 -0.51 13.61 2.33
C VAL A 63 -2.03 13.58 2.50
N LEU A 64 -2.78 13.89 1.44
CA LEU A 64 -4.24 13.74 1.42
C LEU A 64 -4.62 12.31 1.05
N LEU A 65 -5.78 11.82 1.50
CA LEU A 65 -6.26 10.49 1.13
C LEU A 65 -6.36 10.29 -0.39
N ARG A 66 -6.68 11.34 -1.14
CA ARG A 66 -6.72 11.31 -2.62
C ARG A 66 -5.35 11.14 -3.29
N ASP A 67 -4.27 11.40 -2.55
CA ASP A 67 -2.89 11.24 -3.04
C ASP A 67 -2.35 9.82 -2.74
N ILE A 68 -3.16 8.98 -2.08
CA ILE A 68 -2.84 7.60 -1.74
C ILE A 68 -3.44 6.69 -2.81
N VAL A 69 -2.58 6.11 -3.66
CA VAL A 69 -2.98 5.24 -4.77
C VAL A 69 -3.39 3.87 -4.23
N ASN A 70 -4.55 3.37 -4.67
CA ASN A 70 -5.01 2.04 -4.28
C ASN A 70 -4.24 0.93 -5.00
N LEU A 71 -4.17 -0.24 -4.38
CA LEU A 71 -3.65 -1.46 -5.02
C LEU A 71 -4.69 -2.55 -5.16
N HIS A 72 -5.94 -2.26 -4.83
CA HIS A 72 -7.08 -3.17 -4.94
C HIS A 72 -8.35 -2.36 -5.18
N ASN A 73 -9.28 -2.94 -5.93
CA ASN A 73 -10.66 -2.43 -5.98
C ASN A 73 -11.42 -2.89 -4.74
N ARG A 74 -12.62 -2.32 -4.53
CA ARG A 74 -13.57 -2.78 -3.51
C ARG A 74 -13.81 -4.30 -3.54
N ASP A 75 -14.01 -4.87 -4.72
CA ASP A 75 -14.28 -6.31 -4.87
C ASP A 75 -13.03 -7.19 -4.68
N GLY A 76 -11.84 -6.58 -4.64
CA GLY A 76 -10.58 -7.24 -4.30
C GLY A 76 -10.32 -7.31 -2.79
N ILE A 77 -11.16 -6.68 -1.97
CA ILE A 77 -11.04 -6.67 -0.51
C ILE A 77 -11.47 -8.03 0.06
N ARG A 78 -10.51 -8.79 0.57
CA ARG A 78 -10.76 -10.08 1.24
C ARG A 78 -11.48 -9.93 2.58
N ASP A 79 -11.22 -8.86 3.33
CA ASP A 79 -11.81 -8.63 4.65
C ASP A 79 -12.38 -7.21 4.78
N MET A 80 -13.69 -7.11 4.57
CA MET A 80 -14.43 -5.86 4.71
C MET A 80 -14.43 -5.32 6.14
N SER A 81 -14.30 -6.20 7.15
CA SER A 81 -14.22 -5.77 8.55
C SER A 81 -12.89 -5.08 8.83
N GLN A 82 -11.80 -5.59 8.26
CA GLN A 82 -10.48 -4.96 8.33
C GLN A 82 -10.49 -3.59 7.66
N ILE A 83 -11.17 -3.45 6.52
CA ILE A 83 -11.28 -2.16 5.84
C ILE A 83 -12.16 -1.18 6.62
N ARG A 84 -13.29 -1.61 7.17
CA ARG A 84 -14.11 -0.76 8.04
C ARG A 84 -13.35 -0.36 9.31
N SER A 85 -12.54 -1.25 9.87
CA SER A 85 -11.64 -0.95 10.98
C SER A 85 -10.62 0.09 10.55
N MET A 86 -9.96 -0.10 9.40
CA MET A 86 -9.03 0.88 8.83
C MET A 86 -9.69 2.24 8.62
N ILE A 87 -10.89 2.29 8.05
CA ILE A 87 -11.66 3.53 7.87
C ILE A 87 -11.98 4.17 9.22
N ARG A 88 -12.39 3.37 10.21
CA ARG A 88 -12.65 3.84 11.56
C ARG A 88 -11.38 4.40 12.18
N GLU A 89 -10.24 3.75 12.05
CA GLU A 89 -8.95 4.23 12.55
C GLU A 89 -8.53 5.51 11.82
N ILE A 90 -8.67 5.61 10.50
CA ILE A 90 -8.44 6.84 9.72
C ILE A 90 -9.32 7.99 10.24
N THR A 91 -10.61 7.74 10.43
CA THR A 91 -11.58 8.77 10.83
C THR A 91 -11.52 9.13 12.32
N SER A 92 -11.16 8.18 13.18
CA SER A 92 -10.96 8.37 14.62
C SER A 92 -9.58 8.94 14.96
N GLY A 93 -8.62 8.81 14.04
CA GLY A 93 -7.23 9.20 14.24
C GLY A 93 -6.38 8.14 14.96
N GLY A 94 -6.75 6.87 14.87
CA GLY A 94 -5.96 5.74 15.36
C GLY A 94 -5.02 5.14 14.29
N ASP A 95 -4.07 4.32 14.74
CA ASP A 95 -3.07 3.73 13.87
C ASP A 95 -3.66 2.58 13.04
N ILE A 96 -3.32 2.53 11.75
CA ILE A 96 -3.75 1.45 10.86
C ILE A 96 -2.66 0.37 10.84
N PHE A 97 -2.72 -0.53 11.80
CA PHE A 97 -1.94 -1.76 11.74
C PHE A 97 -2.75 -2.88 11.07
N SER A 98 -2.09 -3.74 10.29
CA SER A 98 -2.67 -5.05 9.99
C SER A 98 -2.68 -5.93 11.25
N GLY A 99 -3.35 -7.07 11.19
CA GLY A 99 -3.19 -8.10 12.23
C GLY A 99 -1.70 -8.38 12.50
N GLY A 100 -1.32 -8.42 13.77
CA GLY A 100 0.08 -8.59 14.20
C GLY A 100 0.90 -7.29 14.37
N GLY A 101 0.30 -6.10 14.21
CA GLY A 101 1.00 -4.83 14.49
C GLY A 101 1.88 -4.32 13.36
N LEU A 102 1.74 -4.85 12.13
CA LEU A 102 2.50 -4.38 10.97
C LEU A 102 1.85 -3.12 10.39
N PRO A 103 2.64 -2.11 9.96
CA PRO A 103 2.07 -0.92 9.36
C PRO A 103 1.36 -1.28 8.05
N ASN A 104 0.18 -0.71 7.83
CA ASN A 104 -0.54 -0.85 6.57
C ASN A 104 0.17 -0.02 5.49
N ILE A 105 1.04 -0.65 4.70
CA ILE A 105 1.78 0.00 3.62
C ILE A 105 0.77 0.51 2.57
N LYS A 106 0.87 1.79 2.22
CA LYS A 106 0.08 2.41 1.17
C LYS A 106 0.99 3.08 0.17
N LEU A 107 0.66 3.04 -1.12
CA LEU A 107 1.37 3.81 -2.12
C LEU A 107 0.98 5.27 -2.01
N VAL A 108 1.95 6.13 -1.75
CA VAL A 108 1.78 7.58 -1.82
C VAL A 108 2.47 8.06 -3.08
N GLU A 109 1.77 8.85 -3.89
CA GLU A 109 2.40 9.51 -5.02
C GLU A 109 3.23 10.69 -4.49
N THR A 110 4.50 10.44 -4.23
CA THR A 110 5.50 11.51 -4.15
C THR A 110 6.24 11.50 -5.48
N GLY A 111 6.51 12.66 -6.08
CA GLY A 111 7.29 12.75 -7.33
C GLY A 111 8.74 12.24 -7.21
N GLU A 112 9.07 11.59 -6.10
CA GLU A 112 10.38 11.07 -5.71
C GLU A 112 10.50 9.55 -5.84
N VAL A 113 9.41 8.82 -6.11
CA VAL A 113 9.41 7.35 -6.25
C VAL A 113 9.24 6.96 -7.74
N PRO A 114 10.24 6.29 -8.35
CA PRO A 114 10.12 5.75 -9.70
C PRO A 114 9.02 4.70 -9.84
N ASP A 115 8.37 4.64 -11.00
CA ASP A 115 7.31 3.66 -11.26
C ASP A 115 7.82 2.21 -11.11
N GLU A 116 9.08 1.93 -11.43
CA GLU A 116 9.67 0.59 -11.29
C GLU A 116 9.71 0.11 -9.83
N GLU A 117 9.86 1.04 -8.89
CA GLU A 117 9.80 0.72 -7.46
C GLU A 117 8.37 0.43 -7.01
N ILE A 118 7.37 1.01 -7.67
CA ILE A 118 5.94 0.74 -7.42
C ILE A 118 5.53 -0.63 -7.94
N LEU A 119 6.07 -1.06 -9.08
CA LEU A 119 5.73 -2.35 -9.70
C LEU A 119 6.00 -3.55 -8.78
N VAL A 120 6.87 -3.40 -7.78
CA VAL A 120 7.14 -4.45 -6.80
C VAL A 120 5.87 -4.93 -6.09
N PHE A 121 4.91 -4.04 -5.85
CA PHE A 121 3.69 -4.35 -5.11
C PHE A 121 2.69 -5.20 -5.91
N PHE A 122 2.94 -5.39 -7.21
CA PHE A 122 2.18 -6.28 -8.08
C PHE A 122 2.77 -7.70 -8.15
N GLY A 123 3.91 -7.95 -7.51
CA GLY A 123 4.56 -9.26 -7.50
C GLY A 123 4.89 -9.80 -8.87
N GLU A 124 4.59 -11.06 -9.10
CA GLU A 124 4.82 -11.71 -10.40
C GLU A 124 4.12 -11.00 -11.57
N HIS A 125 2.98 -10.34 -11.31
CA HIS A 125 2.22 -9.57 -12.31
C HIS A 125 2.97 -8.31 -12.78
N LYS A 126 4.06 -7.91 -12.11
CA LYS A 126 4.88 -6.77 -12.54
C LYS A 126 5.43 -6.90 -13.96
N THR A 127 5.57 -8.14 -14.45
CA THR A 127 6.07 -8.42 -15.80
C THR A 127 5.07 -8.06 -16.89
N GLU A 128 3.79 -7.89 -16.54
CA GLU A 128 2.71 -7.46 -17.43
C GLU A 128 2.52 -5.93 -17.39
N LEU A 129 3.25 -5.24 -16.52
CA LEU A 129 3.10 -3.82 -16.23
C LEU A 129 4.37 -3.03 -16.57
N ASN A 130 4.18 -1.74 -16.80
CA ASN A 130 5.24 -0.76 -17.01
C ASN A 130 4.79 0.62 -16.50
N SER A 131 5.68 1.61 -16.59
CA SER A 131 5.44 2.99 -16.16
C SER A 131 4.18 3.64 -16.75
N ARG A 132 3.71 3.17 -17.91
CA ARG A 132 2.55 3.76 -18.60
C ARG A 132 1.22 3.15 -18.22
N ASN A 133 1.17 1.88 -17.79
CA ASN A 133 -0.10 1.14 -17.63
C ASN A 133 -0.38 0.64 -16.21
N TRP A 134 0.60 0.68 -15.30
CA TRP A 134 0.38 0.16 -13.94
C TRP A 134 -0.75 0.90 -13.21
N ARG A 135 -0.94 2.18 -13.51
CA ARG A 135 -2.03 3.02 -12.99
C ARG A 135 -3.42 2.54 -13.43
N GLU A 136 -3.52 1.78 -14.50
CA GLU A 136 -4.80 1.22 -14.97
C GLU A 136 -5.17 -0.09 -14.27
N HIS A 137 -4.29 -0.61 -13.40
CA HIS A 137 -4.41 -1.94 -12.84
C HIS A 137 -4.34 -1.96 -11.30
N VAL A 138 -4.94 -3.00 -10.73
CA VAL A 138 -4.94 -3.32 -9.30
C VAL A 138 -4.87 -4.84 -9.11
N ILE A 139 -4.53 -5.28 -7.90
CA ILE A 139 -4.53 -6.69 -7.49
C ILE A 139 -5.84 -7.03 -6.79
N ASN A 140 -6.52 -8.07 -7.28
CA ASN A 140 -7.63 -8.73 -6.62
C ASN A 140 -7.13 -9.93 -5.81
N TRP A 141 -7.09 -9.77 -4.49
CA TRP A 141 -6.58 -10.77 -3.55
C TRP A 141 -7.49 -11.99 -3.36
N GLN A 142 -8.70 -11.96 -3.91
CA GLN A 142 -9.67 -13.05 -3.84
C GLN A 142 -9.67 -13.91 -5.12
N ALA A 143 -9.18 -13.36 -6.23
CA ALA A 143 -9.12 -14.06 -7.48
C ALA A 143 -8.02 -15.13 -7.48
N ALA A 144 -8.24 -16.21 -8.24
CA ALA A 144 -7.19 -17.18 -8.51
C ALA A 144 -5.99 -16.49 -9.18
N LYS A 145 -4.78 -17.02 -8.95
CA LYS A 145 -3.49 -16.47 -9.39
C LYS A 145 -3.52 -15.78 -10.77
N GLY A 146 -3.96 -16.48 -11.81
CA GLY A 146 -3.99 -15.95 -13.19
C GLY A 146 -5.06 -14.88 -13.48
N ASN A 147 -5.91 -14.55 -12.50
CA ASN A 147 -6.99 -13.58 -12.60
C ASN A 147 -6.89 -12.45 -11.57
N GLN A 148 -5.74 -12.35 -10.87
CA GLN A 148 -5.54 -11.35 -9.82
C GLN A 148 -5.35 -9.94 -10.39
N LEU A 149 -4.71 -9.78 -11.55
CA LEU A 149 -4.53 -8.48 -12.18
C LEU A 149 -5.86 -8.02 -12.80
N GLN A 150 -6.40 -6.91 -12.31
CA GLN A 150 -7.69 -6.37 -12.76
C GLN A 150 -7.59 -4.89 -13.11
N LYS A 151 -8.51 -4.40 -13.94
CA LYS A 151 -8.64 -2.96 -14.21
C LYS A 151 -9.02 -2.21 -12.94
N ARG A 152 -8.40 -1.06 -12.73
CA ARG A 152 -8.68 -0.14 -11.63
C ARG A 152 -10.07 0.49 -11.81
N VAL A 153 -10.82 0.55 -10.71
CA VAL A 153 -12.12 1.23 -10.62
C VAL A 153 -12.04 2.39 -9.62
N GLN A 154 -11.40 2.19 -8.47
CA GLN A 154 -11.14 3.25 -7.50
C GLN A 154 -9.68 3.73 -7.60
N ASN A 155 -9.50 5.01 -7.95
CA ASN A 155 -8.20 5.62 -8.20
C ASN A 155 -7.37 5.74 -6.92
N ASP A 156 -8.00 6.24 -5.87
CA ASP A 156 -7.34 6.61 -4.63
C ASP A 156 -8.14 6.21 -3.38
N MET A 157 -7.51 6.35 -2.21
CA MET A 157 -8.10 5.95 -0.93
C MET A 157 -9.38 6.75 -0.60
N GLY A 158 -9.54 7.96 -1.15
CA GLY A 158 -10.77 8.74 -1.05
C GLY A 158 -11.92 8.10 -1.81
N GLU A 159 -11.73 7.80 -3.10
CA GLU A 159 -12.74 7.09 -3.90
C GLU A 159 -13.08 5.70 -3.33
N LEU A 160 -12.09 5.01 -2.78
CA LEU A 160 -12.32 3.73 -2.09
C LEU A 160 -13.19 3.92 -0.85
N LEU A 161 -12.88 4.92 -0.02
CA LEU A 161 -13.68 5.26 1.16
C LEU A 161 -15.14 5.60 0.76
N ASP A 162 -15.32 6.41 -0.28
CA ASP A 162 -16.65 6.77 -0.79
C ASP A 162 -17.41 5.53 -1.28
N SER A 163 -16.73 4.60 -1.95
CA SER A 163 -17.34 3.36 -2.43
C SER A 163 -17.78 2.40 -1.31
N LEU A 164 -17.24 2.56 -0.10
CA LEU A 164 -17.44 1.67 1.05
C LEU A 164 -18.41 2.23 2.07
N THR A 165 -18.57 3.55 2.08
CA THR A 165 -19.52 4.25 2.95
C THR A 165 -20.91 4.05 2.35
N PRO A 166 -21.89 3.50 3.10
CA PRO A 166 -23.27 3.52 2.66
C PRO A 166 -23.68 4.97 2.39
N LEU A 167 -24.48 5.22 1.35
CA LEU A 167 -25.20 6.49 1.25
C LEU A 167 -26.20 6.53 2.42
N GLY A 168 -25.78 7.09 3.56
CA GLY A 168 -26.60 7.23 4.78
C GLY A 168 -25.86 6.89 6.06
#